data_AF-A0A9X2HMI7-F1
#
_entry.id   AF-A0A9X2HMI7-F1
#
_cell.length_a   1.000
_cell.length_b   1.000
_cell.length_c   1.000
_cell.angle_alpha   90.00
_cell.angle_beta   90.00
_cell.angle_gamma   90.00
#
_symmetry.space_group_name_H-M   'P 1'
#
loop_
_entity.id
_entity.type
_entity.pdbx_description
1 polymer ?
#
loop_
_entity_poly.entity_id
_entity_poly.type
_entity_poly.pdbx_seq_one_letter_code
_entity_poly.pdbx_strand_id
1 'polypeptide(L)'
;MKMTTVTRRGWMLVAAMLVAGCSGGESGGQSGEASQAASTGPLECPVKQSKVENGAKPDEALFRRIIRCAKGAKTVPEGQEGAVEVEVKSVDIGSSRPWSYRQDSGTGQADTIVNPVKATYTVRTLYRAATEEEADWIRVLNFYVDSFGEWRIGSEEPVKPGDAKRIPKS
;
A
#
# COMPACT_ATOMS: atom_id res chain seq x y z
N MET A 1 -18.85 17.79 -70.34
CA MET A 1 -17.94 17.03 -71.22
C MET A 1 -17.03 16.16 -70.36
N LYS A 2 -17.00 14.85 -70.68
CA LYS A 2 -16.09 13.76 -70.20
C LYS A 2 -16.14 13.45 -68.68
N MET A 3 -16.86 12.43 -68.18
CA MET A 3 -16.64 10.95 -68.24
C MET A 3 -15.17 10.59 -67.89
N THR A 4 -14.86 9.73 -66.90
CA THR A 4 -14.88 8.24 -66.96
C THR A 4 -14.49 7.69 -65.56
N THR A 5 -15.35 6.95 -64.80
CA THR A 5 -15.48 5.47 -64.64
C THR A 5 -14.33 4.79 -63.84
N VAL A 6 -14.54 4.34 -62.58
CA VAL A 6 -14.83 2.94 -62.07
C VAL A 6 -13.78 1.91 -62.55
N THR A 7 -13.21 0.99 -61.74
CA THR A 7 -13.76 -0.37 -61.51
C THR A 7 -12.78 -1.31 -60.72
N ARG A 8 -13.29 -1.88 -59.60
CA ARG A 8 -13.24 -3.29 -59.08
C ARG A 8 -11.95 -4.15 -58.92
N ARG A 9 -11.97 -4.83 -57.76
CA ARG A 9 -11.88 -6.29 -57.47
C ARG A 9 -10.56 -7.06 -57.67
N GLY A 10 -10.27 -7.84 -56.63
CA GLY A 10 -9.72 -9.20 -56.69
C GLY A 10 -8.36 -9.32 -55.99
N TRP A 11 -8.00 -10.38 -55.25
CA TRP A 11 -8.56 -11.72 -55.06
C TRP A 11 -8.08 -12.30 -53.70
N MET A 12 -8.83 -13.31 -53.25
CA MET A 12 -8.54 -14.31 -52.21
C MET A 12 -7.31 -15.18 -52.53
N LEU A 13 -6.66 -15.71 -51.48
CA LEU A 13 -6.11 -17.08 -51.28
C LEU A 13 -5.24 -17.05 -49.99
N VAL A 14 -5.58 -17.61 -48.82
CA VAL A 14 -5.86 -19.00 -48.36
C VAL A 14 -4.61 -19.89 -48.25
N ALA A 15 -4.52 -20.55 -47.06
CA ALA A 15 -3.73 -21.72 -46.65
C ALA A 15 -2.24 -21.50 -46.33
N ALA A 16 -1.59 -22.24 -45.42
CA ALA A 16 -1.92 -23.12 -44.28
C ALA A 16 -0.55 -23.60 -43.76
N MET A 17 -0.37 -23.80 -42.45
CA MET A 17 0.12 -25.07 -41.88
C MET A 17 0.44 -24.96 -40.39
N LEU A 18 -0.25 -25.82 -39.64
CA LEU A 18 0.16 -26.36 -38.36
C LEU A 18 1.54 -27.03 -38.48
N VAL A 19 2.40 -26.81 -37.50
CA VAL A 19 3.34 -27.84 -37.03
C VAL A 19 3.14 -27.97 -35.52
N ALA A 20 2.68 -29.16 -35.14
CA ALA A 20 2.67 -29.65 -33.77
C ALA A 20 4.09 -30.08 -33.37
N GLY A 21 4.50 -29.72 -32.16
CA GLY A 21 5.73 -30.20 -31.53
C GLY A 21 5.56 -30.17 -30.01
N CYS A 22 5.23 -31.32 -29.44
CA CYS A 22 5.11 -31.56 -28.00
C CYS A 22 6.50 -31.64 -27.33
N SER A 23 6.63 -30.97 -26.18
CA SER A 23 7.42 -31.38 -25.00
C SER A 23 6.91 -30.46 -23.88
N GLY A 24 6.24 -30.92 -22.83
CA GLY A 24 6.54 -32.07 -21.98
C GLY A 24 7.29 -31.55 -20.75
N GLY A 25 6.58 -31.28 -19.65
CA GLY A 25 7.20 -30.82 -18.40
C GLY A 25 6.18 -30.35 -17.36
N GLU A 26 5.90 -31.23 -16.39
CA GLU A 26 4.98 -31.13 -15.26
C GLU A 26 5.33 -30.06 -14.20
N SER A 27 4.38 -29.93 -13.26
CA SER A 27 4.45 -29.31 -11.93
C SER A 27 4.24 -27.80 -11.93
N GLY A 28 3.41 -27.23 -11.07
CA GLY A 28 2.63 -27.74 -9.95
C GLY A 28 1.96 -26.51 -9.33
N GLY A 29 0.76 -26.67 -8.82
CA GLY A 29 0.07 -25.59 -8.13
C GLY A 29 0.90 -25.08 -6.95
N GLN A 30 0.86 -23.77 -6.75
CA GLN A 30 0.97 -23.14 -5.44
C GLN A 30 0.26 -21.79 -5.52
N SER A 31 -1.05 -21.85 -5.24
CA SER A 31 -1.63 -20.95 -4.25
C SER A 31 -0.69 -20.91 -3.04
N GLY A 32 -0.03 -19.78 -2.86
CA GLY A 32 1.02 -19.61 -1.88
C GLY A 32 1.07 -18.14 -1.48
N GLU A 33 0.17 -17.81 -0.59
CA GLU A 33 0.26 -16.74 0.39
C GLU A 33 1.71 -16.49 0.78
N ALA A 34 2.35 -15.49 0.16
CA ALA A 34 3.46 -14.80 0.76
C ALA A 34 2.89 -13.49 1.28
N SER A 35 2.21 -13.57 2.43
CA SER A 35 2.33 -12.52 3.43
C SER A 35 3.83 -12.28 3.57
N GLN A 36 4.34 -11.26 2.89
CA GLN A 36 5.67 -10.75 3.13
C GLN A 36 5.66 -10.30 4.58
N ALA A 37 6.25 -11.16 5.41
CA ALA A 37 6.58 -10.87 6.78
C ALA A 37 7.07 -9.43 6.87
N ALA A 38 6.41 -8.67 7.74
CA ALA A 38 6.70 -7.29 8.04
C ALA A 38 8.22 -7.08 8.04
N SER A 39 8.71 -6.19 7.16
CA SER A 39 10.14 -5.91 7.09
C SER A 39 10.60 -5.29 8.41
N THR A 40 11.09 -6.09 9.35
CA THR A 40 11.65 -5.68 10.64
C THR A 40 13.05 -5.05 10.51
N GLY A 41 13.34 -4.44 9.36
CA GLY A 41 14.55 -3.66 9.14
C GLY A 41 14.42 -2.23 9.68
N PRO A 42 15.56 -1.53 9.90
CA PRO A 42 15.58 -0.12 10.23
C PRO A 42 14.84 0.66 9.14
N LEU A 43 13.82 1.42 9.54
CA LEU A 43 12.98 2.17 8.62
C LEU A 43 13.47 3.62 8.57
N GLU A 44 13.98 4.04 7.42
CA GLU A 44 14.32 5.45 7.19
C GLU A 44 13.02 6.25 7.00
N CYS A 45 12.78 7.19 7.92
CA CYS A 45 11.70 8.16 7.86
C CYS A 45 12.27 9.54 7.48
N PRO A 46 11.68 10.27 6.51
CA PRO A 46 10.48 9.92 5.73
C PRO A 46 10.71 8.80 4.70
N VAL A 47 9.67 8.02 4.43
CA VAL A 47 9.70 6.94 3.43
C VAL A 47 9.92 7.55 2.04
N LYS A 48 11.00 7.18 1.36
CA LYS A 48 11.24 7.57 -0.05
C LYS A 48 10.20 6.88 -0.96
N GLN A 49 9.49 7.67 -1.76
CA GLN A 49 8.44 7.19 -2.67
C GLN A 49 8.73 7.60 -4.11
N SER A 50 8.26 6.81 -5.07
CA SER A 50 8.16 7.25 -6.47
C SER A 50 6.94 8.15 -6.63
N LYS A 51 7.06 9.19 -7.47
CA LYS A 51 5.93 10.05 -7.79
C LYS A 51 4.82 9.25 -8.47
N VAL A 52 3.60 9.45 -8.00
CA VAL A 52 2.38 8.86 -8.57
C VAL A 52 1.35 9.93 -8.88
N GLU A 53 0.38 9.60 -9.72
CA GLU A 53 -0.75 10.47 -10.04
C GLU A 53 -1.93 10.26 -9.08
N ASN A 54 -2.82 11.25 -9.01
CA ASN A 54 -4.06 11.12 -8.25
C ASN A 54 -4.90 9.95 -8.78
N GLY A 55 -5.40 9.11 -7.87
CA GLY A 55 -6.12 7.87 -8.23
C GLY A 55 -5.23 6.70 -8.63
N ALA A 56 -3.91 6.81 -8.47
CA ALA A 56 -3.00 5.68 -8.63
C ALA A 56 -3.42 4.48 -7.76
N LYS A 57 -3.13 3.27 -8.25
CA LYS A 57 -3.48 2.04 -7.55
C LYS A 57 -2.74 1.98 -6.20
N PRO A 58 -3.45 1.74 -5.08
CA PRO A 58 -2.84 1.53 -3.78
C PRO A 58 -1.83 0.37 -3.77
N ASP A 59 -0.69 0.59 -3.11
CA ASP A 59 0.31 -0.43 -2.83
C ASP A 59 0.34 -0.70 -1.31
N GLU A 60 -0.07 -1.91 -0.92
CA GLU A 60 -0.14 -2.32 0.47
C GLU A 60 1.23 -2.28 1.17
N ALA A 61 2.29 -2.69 0.47
CA ALA A 61 3.64 -2.75 1.05
C ALA A 61 4.16 -1.34 1.33
N LEU A 62 3.91 -0.40 0.41
CA LEU A 62 4.20 1.01 0.61
C LEU A 62 3.39 1.58 1.78
N PHE A 63 2.08 1.31 1.84
CA PHE A 63 1.22 1.81 2.91
C PHE A 63 1.65 1.30 4.27
N ARG A 64 2.01 0.02 4.42
CA ARG A 64 2.59 -0.51 5.67
C ARG A 64 3.80 0.30 6.12
N ARG A 65 4.71 0.67 5.21
CA ARG A 65 5.89 1.50 5.53
C ARG A 65 5.51 2.92 5.94
N ILE A 66 4.58 3.55 5.23
CA ILE A 66 4.09 4.90 5.56
C ILE A 66 3.42 4.89 6.94
N ILE A 67 2.59 3.89 7.23
CA ILE A 67 1.91 3.73 8.53
C ILE A 67 2.95 3.62 9.63
N ARG A 68 3.94 2.72 9.50
CA ARG A 68 5.01 2.59 10.49
C ARG A 68 5.71 3.92 10.75
N CYS A 69 6.05 4.64 9.68
CA CYS A 69 6.71 5.93 9.79
C CYS A 69 5.83 6.98 10.48
N ALA A 70 4.56 7.07 10.09
CA ALA A 70 3.59 8.00 10.66
C ALA A 70 3.26 7.70 12.13
N LYS A 71 3.32 6.42 12.54
CA LYS A 71 3.16 5.99 13.94
C LYS A 71 4.44 6.10 14.76
N GLY A 72 5.48 6.74 14.22
CA GLY A 72 6.68 7.08 14.96
C GLY A 72 7.68 5.93 15.09
N ALA A 73 7.63 4.92 14.22
CA ALA A 73 8.64 3.88 14.18
C ALA A 73 10.03 4.51 14.08
N LYS A 74 10.88 4.22 15.07
CA LYS A 74 12.19 4.82 15.21
C LYS A 74 13.14 3.81 15.81
N THR A 75 14.21 3.50 15.09
CA THR A 75 15.35 2.79 15.64
C THR A 75 16.23 3.80 16.38
N VAL A 76 16.56 3.51 17.64
CA VAL A 76 17.58 4.27 18.39
C VAL A 76 18.85 3.43 18.49
N PRO A 77 20.04 4.05 18.45
CA PRO A 77 21.29 3.33 18.69
C PRO A 77 21.33 2.65 20.06
N GLU A 78 22.16 1.61 20.18
CA GLU A 78 22.38 0.93 21.46
C GLU A 78 22.80 1.93 22.56
N GLY A 79 22.17 1.81 23.73
CA GLY A 79 22.41 2.70 24.88
C GLY A 79 21.52 3.93 24.95
N GLN A 80 20.68 4.20 23.94
CA GLN A 80 19.64 5.25 23.99
C GLN A 80 18.26 4.65 24.26
N GLU A 81 17.40 5.41 24.93
CA GLU A 81 16.02 5.00 25.23
C GLU A 81 15.02 5.55 24.20
N GLY A 82 13.83 4.94 24.13
CA GLY A 82 12.74 5.43 23.30
C GLY A 82 12.80 4.93 21.86
N ALA A 83 13.36 3.72 21.64
CA ALA A 83 13.11 3.01 20.39
C ALA A 83 11.62 2.74 20.29
N VAL A 84 11.03 3.00 19.12
CA VAL A 84 9.62 2.71 18.86
C VAL A 84 9.56 1.72 17.71
N GLU A 85 9.04 0.54 18.01
CA GLU A 85 8.74 -0.47 17.03
C GLU A 85 7.26 -0.42 16.70
N VAL A 86 6.94 -0.32 15.41
CA VAL A 86 5.56 -0.40 14.93
C VAL A 86 5.45 -1.64 14.06
N GLU A 87 4.58 -2.55 14.49
CA GLU A 87 4.24 -3.79 13.79
C GLU A 87 2.86 -3.63 13.17
N VAL A 88 2.77 -3.66 11.84
CA VAL A 88 1.48 -3.59 11.12
C VAL A 88 1.03 -5.01 10.80
N LYS A 89 -0.01 -5.48 11.50
CA LYS A 89 -0.57 -6.83 11.40
C LYS A 89 -1.38 -6.99 10.11
N SER A 90 -2.31 -6.06 9.85
CA SER A 90 -3.16 -6.10 8.66
C SER A 90 -3.35 -4.71 8.05
N VAL A 91 -3.57 -4.68 6.73
CA VAL A 91 -3.89 -3.49 5.96
C VAL A 91 -4.98 -3.87 4.96
N ASP A 92 -6.20 -3.42 5.21
CA ASP A 92 -7.34 -3.62 4.32
C ASP A 92 -7.64 -2.31 3.58
N ILE A 93 -7.44 -2.29 2.27
CA ILE A 93 -7.72 -1.12 1.43
C ILE A 93 -9.20 -1.15 1.04
N GLY A 94 -9.94 -0.13 1.47
CA GLY A 94 -11.35 0.05 1.17
C GLY A 94 -11.60 0.68 -0.21
N SER A 95 -12.88 0.87 -0.52
CA SER A 95 -13.29 1.51 -1.78
C SER A 95 -12.87 2.97 -1.83
N SER A 96 -12.24 3.36 -2.93
CA SER A 96 -11.85 4.75 -3.17
C SER A 96 -13.08 5.66 -3.27
N ARG A 97 -12.93 6.90 -2.81
CA ARG A 97 -13.98 7.93 -2.84
C ARG A 97 -13.38 9.31 -3.14
N PRO A 98 -14.19 10.27 -3.62
CA PRO A 98 -13.73 11.65 -3.72
C PRO A 98 -13.47 12.25 -2.33
N TRP A 99 -12.60 13.25 -2.32
CA TRP A 99 -12.30 14.05 -1.14
C TRP A 99 -13.54 14.75 -0.59
N SER A 100 -13.67 14.75 0.72
CA SER A 100 -14.74 15.39 1.46
C SER A 100 -14.15 16.29 2.52
N TYR A 101 -14.29 17.61 2.36
CA TYR A 101 -13.84 18.59 3.36
C TYR A 101 -14.47 18.43 4.75
N ARG A 102 -15.56 17.64 4.87
CA ARG A 102 -16.19 17.33 6.16
C ARG A 102 -15.53 16.17 6.90
N GLN A 103 -14.81 15.29 6.20
CA GLN A 103 -14.29 14.02 6.73
C GLN A 103 -12.76 13.91 6.58
N ASP A 104 -12.19 14.63 5.61
CA ASP A 104 -10.78 14.56 5.25
C ASP A 104 -10.03 15.79 5.75
N SER A 105 -8.84 15.54 6.28
CA SER A 105 -7.86 16.56 6.65
C SER A 105 -6.63 16.42 5.78
N GLY A 106 -6.02 17.54 5.38
CA GLY A 106 -4.81 17.55 4.59
C GLY A 106 -4.86 18.57 3.46
N THR A 107 -4.07 18.32 2.43
CA THR A 107 -3.85 19.20 1.27
C THR A 107 -4.66 18.80 0.03
N GLY A 108 -5.59 17.85 0.17
CA GLY A 108 -6.44 17.42 -0.94
C GLY A 108 -7.47 18.46 -1.38
N GLN A 109 -7.94 18.30 -2.60
CA GLN A 109 -9.01 19.09 -3.23
C GLN A 109 -10.20 18.19 -3.58
N ALA A 110 -11.35 18.76 -3.94
CA ALA A 110 -12.59 18.01 -4.18
C ALA A 110 -12.48 16.85 -5.21
N ASP A 111 -11.54 16.95 -6.14
CA ASP A 111 -11.22 15.94 -7.18
C ASP A 111 -10.15 14.93 -6.73
N THR A 112 -9.55 15.11 -5.56
CA THR A 112 -8.57 14.18 -4.99
C THR A 112 -9.25 12.87 -4.62
N ILE A 113 -8.64 11.76 -5.03
CA ILE A 113 -9.13 10.41 -4.72
C ILE A 113 -8.53 9.96 -3.40
N VAL A 114 -9.42 9.67 -2.46
CA VAL A 114 -9.09 9.15 -1.13
C VAL A 114 -9.28 7.64 -1.13
N ASN A 115 -8.28 6.94 -0.60
CA ASN A 115 -8.29 5.51 -0.37
C ASN A 115 -8.33 5.26 1.15
N PRO A 116 -9.49 4.91 1.71
CA PRO A 116 -9.57 4.56 3.12
C PRO A 116 -8.85 3.23 3.36
N VAL A 117 -7.96 3.19 4.35
CA VAL A 117 -7.16 2.01 4.67
C VAL A 117 -7.38 1.64 6.12
N LYS A 118 -8.03 0.51 6.37
CA LYS A 118 -8.20 -0.02 7.71
C LYS A 118 -6.95 -0.81 8.09
N ALA A 119 -6.17 -0.29 9.02
CA ALA A 119 -4.93 -0.88 9.47
C ALA A 119 -5.06 -1.40 10.91
N THR A 120 -4.55 -2.61 11.14
CA THR A 120 -4.34 -3.16 12.49
C THR A 120 -2.85 -3.11 12.79
N TYR A 121 -2.46 -2.46 13.89
CA TYR A 121 -1.05 -2.36 14.27
C TYR A 121 -0.83 -2.40 15.78
N THR A 122 0.40 -2.73 16.16
CA THR A 122 0.91 -2.70 17.53
C THR A 122 2.07 -1.73 17.60
N VAL A 123 2.09 -0.89 18.62
CA VAL A 123 3.20 0.03 18.92
C VAL A 123 3.91 -0.48 20.17
N ARG A 124 5.24 -0.62 20.10
CA ARG A 124 6.08 -0.98 21.25
C ARG A 124 7.12 0.11 21.45
N THR A 125 7.09 0.74 22.61
CA THR A 125 8.13 1.66 23.05
C THR A 125 9.10 0.91 23.96
N LEU A 126 10.35 0.82 23.52
CA LEU A 126 11.42 0.12 24.23
C LEU A 126 12.13 1.10 25.16
N TYR A 127 11.91 0.95 26.46
CA TYR A 127 12.70 1.59 27.51
C TYR A 127 13.77 0.63 28.03
N ARG A 128 14.69 1.15 28.85
CA ARG A 128 15.70 0.31 29.51
C ARG A 128 15.08 -0.65 30.53
N ALA A 129 14.11 -0.18 31.31
CA ALA A 129 13.51 -0.94 32.41
C ALA A 129 12.26 -1.74 32.00
N ALA A 130 11.61 -1.37 30.90
CA ALA A 130 10.36 -1.98 30.47
C ALA A 130 10.13 -1.78 28.97
N THR A 131 9.18 -2.52 28.42
CA THR A 131 8.56 -2.27 27.13
C THR A 131 7.13 -1.85 27.37
N GLU A 132 6.74 -0.67 26.85
CA GLU A 132 5.35 -0.26 26.80
C GLU A 132 4.77 -0.72 25.47
N GLU A 133 3.78 -1.60 25.50
CA GLU A 133 3.12 -2.12 24.33
C GLU A 133 1.67 -1.61 24.28
N GLU A 134 1.30 -1.04 23.15
CA GLU A 134 -0.09 -0.75 22.80
C GLU A 134 -0.49 -1.68 21.64
N ALA A 135 -1.18 -2.76 21.97
CA ALA A 135 -1.51 -3.83 21.04
C ALA A 135 -2.86 -3.60 20.34
N ASP A 136 -2.99 -4.13 19.12
CA ASP A 136 -4.29 -4.29 18.45
C ASP A 136 -5.07 -2.99 18.25
N TRP A 137 -4.36 -1.89 17.97
CA TRP A 137 -4.98 -0.69 17.42
C TRP A 137 -5.65 -1.01 16.10
N ILE A 138 -6.90 -0.58 15.92
CA ILE A 138 -7.58 -0.62 14.63
C ILE A 138 -7.96 0.81 14.25
N ARG A 139 -7.43 1.30 13.13
CA ARG A 139 -7.73 2.63 12.62
C ARG A 139 -8.05 2.60 11.13
N VAL A 140 -8.93 3.49 10.71
CA VAL A 140 -9.09 3.84 9.29
C VAL A 140 -8.23 5.06 9.02
N LEU A 141 -7.30 4.92 8.09
CA LEU A 141 -6.36 5.95 7.66
C LEU A 141 -6.73 6.34 6.24
N ASN A 142 -7.07 7.61 6.01
CA ASN A 142 -7.43 8.08 4.68
C ASN A 142 -6.18 8.47 3.90
N PHE A 143 -5.80 7.63 2.93
CA PHE A 143 -4.66 7.88 2.07
C PHE A 143 -5.06 8.70 0.85
N TYR A 144 -4.22 9.66 0.47
CA TYR A 144 -4.37 10.41 -0.77
C TYR A 144 -3.01 10.75 -1.35
N VAL A 145 -2.97 11.10 -2.63
CA VAL A 145 -1.76 11.58 -3.30
C VAL A 145 -1.75 13.11 -3.23
N ASP A 146 -0.67 13.69 -2.71
CA ASP A 146 -0.54 15.15 -2.62
C ASP A 146 -0.04 15.78 -3.94
N SER A 147 0.13 17.11 -3.93
CA SER A 147 0.61 17.87 -5.09
C SER A 147 2.03 17.52 -5.54
N PHE A 148 2.82 16.83 -4.72
CA PHE A 148 4.17 16.37 -5.07
C PHE A 148 4.18 14.96 -5.68
N GLY A 149 3.01 14.32 -5.74
CA GLY A 149 2.86 12.94 -6.20
C GLY A 149 3.23 11.93 -5.11
N GLU A 150 3.19 12.31 -3.83
CA GLU A 150 3.49 11.42 -2.72
C GLU A 150 2.22 10.99 -1.99
N TRP A 151 2.17 9.73 -1.57
CA TRP A 151 1.12 9.20 -0.71
C TRP A 151 1.24 9.78 0.70
N ARG A 152 0.16 10.38 1.18
CA ARG A 152 0.04 11.00 2.49
C ARG A 152 -1.15 10.40 3.24
N ILE A 153 -1.01 10.34 4.56
CA ILE A 153 -2.14 10.07 5.47
C ILE A 153 -2.80 11.42 5.76
N GLY A 154 -4.08 11.52 5.46
CA GLY A 154 -4.92 12.67 5.75
C GLY A 154 -5.58 12.56 7.11
N SER A 155 -6.87 12.27 7.13
CA SER A 155 -7.59 12.02 8.38
C SER A 155 -7.42 10.58 8.86
N GLU A 156 -7.55 10.42 10.18
CA GLU A 156 -7.51 9.13 10.84
C GLU A 156 -8.71 8.98 11.76
N GLU A 157 -9.34 7.81 11.73
CA GLU A 157 -10.47 7.47 12.58
C GLU A 157 -10.14 6.23 13.41
N PRO A 158 -10.19 6.32 14.76
CA PRO A 158 -10.02 5.15 15.61
C PRO A 158 -11.28 4.28 15.58
N VAL A 159 -11.14 3.02 15.14
CA VAL A 159 -12.20 2.02 15.19
C VAL A 159 -12.15 1.27 16.52
N LYS A 160 -10.93 0.90 16.95
CA LYS A 160 -10.66 0.27 18.25
C LYS A 160 -9.40 0.89 18.85
N PRO A 161 -9.45 1.38 20.11
CA PRO A 161 -8.23 1.76 20.81
C PRO A 161 -7.34 0.55 21.06
N GLY A 162 -6.03 0.79 21.17
CA GLY A 162 -5.08 -0.25 21.51
C GLY A 162 -5.17 -0.67 22.97
N ASP A 163 -4.85 -1.92 23.23
CA ASP A 163 -4.74 -2.50 24.57
C ASP A 163 -3.33 -2.21 25.11
N ALA A 164 -3.24 -1.28 26.07
CA ALA A 164 -1.97 -0.85 26.65
C ALA A 164 -1.50 -1.77 27.78
N LYS A 165 -0.24 -2.20 27.72
CA LYS A 165 0.42 -2.98 28.78
C LYS A 165 1.88 -2.59 28.93
N ARG A 166 2.37 -2.68 30.16
CA ARG A 166 3.80 -2.48 30.49
C ARG A 166 4.43 -3.82 30.84
N ILE A 167 5.49 -4.18 30.13
CA ILE A 167 6.23 -5.43 30.28
C ILE A 167 7.58 -5.11 30.93
N PRO A 168 7.83 -5.47 32.20
CA PRO A 168 9.13 -5.28 32.82
C PRO A 168 10.22 -6.09 32.11
N LYS A 169 11.43 -5.54 32.00
CA LYS A 169 12.61 -6.30 31.55
C LYS A 169 13.27 -6.96 32.77
N SER A 170 13.39 -8.29 32.74
CA SER A 170 14.02 -9.12 33.77
C SER A 170 15.54 -9.08 33.69
#